data_AF-A0A7C0YVP2-F1
#
_entry.id   AF-A0A7C0YVP2-F1
#
_cell.length_a   1.000
_cell.length_b   1.000
_cell.length_c   1.000
_cell.angle_alpha   90.00
_cell.angle_beta   90.00
_cell.angle_gamma   90.00
#
_symmetry.space_group_name_H-M   'P 1'
#
loop_
_entity.id
_entity.type
_entity.pdbx_description
1 polymer ?
#
loop_
_entity_poly.entity_id
_entity_poly.type
_entity_poly.pdbx_seq_one_letter_code
_entity_poly.pdbx_strand_id
1 'polypeptide(L)'
;VFFGSMDNNFYAVDKKSGKLAWSFTCRASIRSSPAIFGEYVFFGADDGYFYALNRTDGSLSWIFSPAYSMDGSVYNYVTTPITSSPCISDGKVLFGAGGNIYALNSQTREIPVDGKQPSSASYLSAILLLLVAIILIATLAYVYYMKNHKNE
;
A
#
# COMPACT_ATOMS: atom_id res chain seq x y z
N VAL A 1 3.03 -10.48 -15.01
CA VAL A 1 2.19 -9.62 -15.88
C VAL A 1 1.07 -9.10 -15.02
N PHE A 2 0.75 -7.80 -15.12
CA PHE A 2 -0.24 -7.14 -14.28
C PHE A 2 -1.33 -6.52 -15.17
N PHE A 3 -2.60 -6.65 -14.78
CA PHE A 3 -3.71 -6.06 -15.52
C PHE A 3 -4.97 -5.93 -14.65
N GLY A 4 -5.77 -4.90 -14.93
CA GLY A 4 -7.11 -4.74 -14.39
C GLY A 4 -8.16 -5.48 -15.23
N SER A 5 -9.30 -5.77 -14.61
CA SER A 5 -10.47 -6.35 -15.26
C SER A 5 -11.75 -5.60 -14.88
N MET A 6 -12.75 -5.68 -15.75
CA MET A 6 -14.07 -5.13 -15.48
C MET A 6 -14.87 -5.95 -14.45
N ASP A 7 -14.38 -7.12 -14.04
CA ASP A 7 -14.93 -7.92 -12.94
C ASP A 7 -14.58 -7.40 -11.53
N ASN A 8 -14.02 -6.19 -11.46
CA ASN A 8 -13.55 -5.50 -10.25
C ASN A 8 -12.23 -6.04 -9.68
N ASN A 9 -11.53 -6.93 -10.38
CA ASN A 9 -10.25 -7.46 -9.91
C ASN A 9 -9.06 -6.93 -10.70
N PHE A 10 -7.97 -6.72 -9.97
CA PHE A 10 -6.64 -6.57 -10.50
C PHE A 10 -5.90 -7.89 -10.35
N TYR A 11 -5.20 -8.31 -11.40
CA TYR A 11 -4.53 -9.60 -11.46
C TYR A 11 -3.03 -9.44 -11.65
N ALA A 12 -2.28 -10.33 -10.99
CA ALA A 12 -0.90 -10.62 -11.31
C ALA A 12 -0.77 -12.08 -11.72
N VAL A 13 -0.20 -12.31 -12.90
CA VAL A 13 0.08 -13.66 -13.40
C VAL A 13 1.57 -13.83 -13.66
N ASP A 14 2.10 -15.01 -13.37
CA ASP A 14 3.47 -15.35 -13.72
C ASP A 14 3.66 -15.30 -15.23
N LYS A 15 4.70 -14.60 -15.70
CA LYS A 15 4.92 -14.36 -17.13
C LYS A 15 5.24 -15.64 -17.89
N LYS A 16 5.85 -16.63 -17.24
CA LYS A 16 6.30 -17.87 -17.90
C LYS A 16 5.21 -18.93 -17.93
N SER A 17 4.58 -19.17 -16.80
CA SER A 17 3.59 -20.24 -16.61
C SER A 17 2.15 -19.80 -16.83
N GLY A 18 1.88 -18.49 -16.83
CA GLY A 18 0.52 -17.94 -16.90
C GLY A 18 -0.33 -18.18 -15.65
N LYS A 19 0.25 -18.77 -14.59
CA LYS A 19 -0.47 -19.03 -13.34
C LYS A 19 -0.74 -17.73 -12.60
N LEU A 20 -1.92 -17.65 -11.97
CA LEU A 20 -2.26 -16.57 -11.06
C LEU A 20 -1.27 -16.56 -9.90
N ALA A 21 -0.60 -15.42 -9.70
CA ALA A 21 0.28 -15.18 -8.55
C ALA A 21 -0.53 -14.59 -7.40
N TRP A 22 -1.30 -13.53 -7.67
CA TRP A 22 -2.19 -12.90 -6.72
C TRP A 22 -3.28 -12.08 -7.44
N SER A 23 -4.32 -11.71 -6.70
CA SER A 23 -5.39 -10.83 -7.17
C SER A 23 -5.82 -9.86 -6.07
N PHE A 24 -6.30 -8.68 -6.46
CA PHE A 24 -6.83 -7.67 -5.57
C PHE A 24 -8.22 -7.22 -6.04
N THR A 25 -9.21 -7.20 -5.15
CA THR A 25 -10.60 -6.84 -5.49
C THR A 25 -10.89 -5.39 -5.11
N CYS A 26 -11.23 -4.57 -6.10
CA CYS A 26 -11.74 -3.22 -5.96
C CYS A 26 -13.26 -3.19 -5.78
N ARG A 27 -13.84 -2.00 -5.57
CA ARG A 27 -15.29 -1.84 -5.39
C ARG A 27 -16.02 -1.65 -6.73
N ALA A 28 -15.30 -1.39 -7.81
CA ALA A 28 -15.81 -1.28 -9.18
C ALA A 28 -14.75 -1.69 -10.22
N SER A 29 -15.14 -1.64 -11.50
CA SER A 29 -14.33 -2.09 -12.63
C SER A 29 -12.98 -1.38 -12.72
N ILE A 30 -11.97 -2.09 -13.22
CA ILE A 30 -10.63 -1.54 -13.47
C ILE A 30 -10.41 -1.49 -14.97
N ARG A 31 -10.46 -0.28 -15.53
CA ARG A 31 -10.28 -0.04 -16.98
C ARG A 31 -8.88 0.47 -17.33
N SER A 32 -8.19 1.05 -16.35
CA SER A 32 -6.88 1.61 -16.56
C SER A 32 -5.84 0.51 -16.80
N SER A 33 -4.85 0.81 -17.64
CA SER A 33 -3.63 0.00 -17.68
C SER A 33 -2.78 0.32 -16.45
N PRO A 34 -2.04 -0.63 -15.88
CA PRO A 34 -1.19 -0.34 -14.73
C PRO A 34 0.14 0.34 -15.11
N ALA A 35 0.70 1.07 -14.15
CA ALA A 35 2.09 1.54 -14.20
C ALA A 35 2.89 0.91 -13.05
N ILE A 36 4.20 0.69 -13.25
CA ILE A 36 5.06 0.07 -12.24
C ILE A 36 6.20 1.02 -11.92
N PHE A 37 6.47 1.23 -10.63
CA PHE A 37 7.67 1.93 -10.17
C PHE A 37 8.10 1.40 -8.81
N GLY A 38 9.39 1.03 -8.70
CA GLY A 38 9.91 0.38 -7.49
C GLY A 38 9.15 -0.90 -7.15
N GLU A 39 8.70 -0.99 -5.90
CA GLU A 39 7.94 -2.13 -5.34
C GLU A 39 6.43 -2.04 -5.61
N TYR A 40 5.98 -1.01 -6.32
CA TYR A 40 4.56 -0.73 -6.48
C TYR A 40 4.05 -0.93 -7.90
N VAL A 41 2.78 -1.32 -7.99
CA VAL A 41 1.97 -1.25 -9.18
C VAL A 41 0.79 -0.31 -8.93
N PHE A 42 0.57 0.61 -9.86
CA PHE A 42 -0.40 1.70 -9.76
C PHE A 42 -1.49 1.56 -10.81
N PHE A 43 -2.73 1.86 -10.45
CA PHE A 43 -3.85 1.87 -11.37
C PHE A 43 -5.02 2.70 -10.80
N GLY A 44 -5.84 3.23 -11.68
CA GLY A 44 -7.14 3.81 -11.34
C GLY A 44 -8.27 2.80 -11.50
N ALA A 45 -9.28 2.88 -10.65
CA ALA A 45 -10.52 2.12 -10.79
C ALA A 45 -11.73 3.04 -10.93
N ASP A 46 -12.81 2.47 -11.45
CA ASP A 46 -14.06 3.20 -11.65
C ASP A 46 -14.66 3.64 -10.31
N ASP A 47 -14.28 3.05 -9.16
CA ASP A 47 -14.79 3.45 -7.83
C ASP A 47 -14.27 4.81 -7.34
N GLY A 48 -13.46 5.47 -8.17
CA GLY A 48 -12.90 6.79 -7.93
C GLY A 48 -11.65 6.78 -7.05
N TYR A 49 -11.09 5.59 -6.80
CA TYR A 49 -9.81 5.45 -6.11
C TYR A 49 -8.67 5.18 -7.09
N PHE A 50 -7.52 5.76 -6.74
CA PHE A 50 -6.23 5.46 -7.31
C PHE A 50 -5.48 4.57 -6.32
N TYR A 51 -5.01 3.42 -6.79
CA TYR A 51 -4.43 2.38 -5.96
C TYR A 51 -2.94 2.27 -6.17
N ALA A 52 -2.23 1.99 -5.08
CA ALA A 52 -0.87 1.45 -5.12
C ALA A 52 -0.83 0.13 -4.35
N LEU A 53 -0.52 -0.95 -5.07
CA LEU A 53 -0.33 -2.27 -4.48
C LEU A 53 1.15 -2.62 -4.47
N ASN A 54 1.56 -3.42 -3.49
CA ASN A 54 2.84 -4.10 -3.54
C ASN A 54 2.82 -5.10 -4.69
N ARG A 55 3.76 -4.98 -5.63
CA ARG A 55 3.79 -5.80 -6.85
C ARG A 55 4.08 -7.28 -6.59
N THR A 56 4.66 -7.61 -5.44
CA THR A 56 5.12 -8.96 -5.09
C THR A 56 3.98 -9.80 -4.53
N ASP A 57 3.18 -9.24 -3.63
CA ASP A 57 2.12 -9.98 -2.92
C ASP A 57 0.70 -9.44 -3.14
N GLY A 58 0.55 -8.32 -3.87
CA GLY A 58 -0.74 -7.69 -4.12
C GLY A 58 -1.31 -6.92 -2.92
N SER A 59 -0.56 -6.78 -1.83
CA SER A 59 -1.03 -6.08 -0.64
C SER A 59 -1.22 -4.58 -0.90
N LEU A 60 -2.32 -4.04 -0.37
CA LEU A 60 -2.60 -2.61 -0.49
C LEU A 60 -1.55 -1.79 0.26
N SER A 61 -0.86 -0.90 -0.45
CA SER A 61 0.14 -0.01 0.15
C SER A 61 -0.44 1.35 0.49
N TRP A 62 -1.20 1.95 -0.44
CA TRP A 62 -1.93 3.20 -0.21
C TRP A 62 -3.03 3.40 -1.26
N ILE A 63 -3.95 4.32 -0.97
CA ILE A 63 -5.00 4.78 -1.88
C ILE A 63 -5.04 6.31 -1.90
N PHE A 64 -5.44 6.86 -3.03
CA PHE A 64 -5.77 8.27 -3.18
C PHE A 64 -7.16 8.41 -3.80
N SER A 65 -7.89 9.44 -3.39
CA SER A 65 -9.16 9.82 -4.01
C SER A 65 -9.15 11.32 -4.27
N PRO A 66 -9.39 11.78 -5.51
CA PRO A 66 -9.70 13.17 -5.80
C PRO A 66 -10.80 13.67 -4.87
N ALA A 67 -10.49 14.63 -4.00
CA ALA A 67 -11.38 15.08 -2.92
C ALA A 67 -12.66 15.76 -3.43
N TYR A 68 -13.66 14.95 -3.76
CA TYR A 68 -15.07 15.27 -3.62
C TYR A 68 -15.61 14.31 -2.57
N SER A 69 -15.48 14.68 -1.30
CA SER A 69 -16.07 13.94 -0.18
C SER A 69 -17.58 14.03 -0.28
N MET A 70 -18.19 13.14 -1.05
CA MET A 70 -19.55 12.74 -0.75
C MET A 70 -19.46 11.92 0.54
N ASP A 71 -20.38 12.14 1.49
CA ASP A 71 -20.52 11.34 2.70
C ASP A 71 -20.26 9.85 2.39
N GLY A 72 -19.57 9.13 3.27
CA GLY A 72 -19.02 7.78 3.05
C GLY A 72 -20.04 6.70 2.67
N SER A 73 -21.31 7.07 2.56
CA SER A 73 -22.42 6.34 1.95
C SER A 73 -22.42 6.37 0.40
N VAL A 74 -21.70 7.29 -0.26
CA VAL A 74 -21.71 7.46 -1.72
C VAL A 74 -20.31 7.25 -2.30
N TYR A 75 -20.17 6.23 -3.14
CA TYR A 75 -18.96 5.95 -3.91
C TYR A 75 -18.63 7.10 -4.87
N ASN A 76 -17.35 7.45 -4.99
CA ASN A 76 -16.88 8.42 -5.99
C ASN A 76 -16.96 7.87 -7.45
N TYR A 77 -17.59 6.70 -7.64
CA TYR A 77 -17.85 6.06 -8.93
C TYR A 77 -18.68 6.89 -9.90
N VAL A 78 -19.65 7.64 -9.38
CA VAL A 78 -20.56 8.45 -10.20
C VAL A 78 -19.93 9.78 -10.58
N THR A 79 -19.14 10.34 -9.67
CA THR A 79 -18.65 11.73 -9.77
C THR A 79 -17.26 11.81 -10.37
N THR A 80 -16.36 10.86 -10.03
CA THR A 80 -14.95 10.95 -10.42
C THR A 80 -14.31 9.57 -10.65
N PRO A 81 -14.81 8.73 -11.58
CA PRO A 81 -14.15 7.46 -11.90
C PRO A 81 -12.73 7.72 -12.42
N ILE A 82 -11.77 6.88 -12.00
CA ILE A 82 -10.38 6.99 -12.46
C ILE A 82 -10.14 5.91 -13.52
N THR A 83 -10.49 6.25 -14.76
CA THR A 83 -10.34 5.35 -15.91
C THR A 83 -9.02 5.54 -16.66
N SER A 84 -8.29 6.62 -16.36
CA SER A 84 -7.03 6.94 -17.04
C SER A 84 -5.90 6.01 -16.61
N SER A 85 -5.06 5.61 -17.57
CA SER A 85 -3.84 4.86 -17.29
C SER A 85 -2.79 5.80 -16.69
N PRO A 86 -2.19 5.47 -15.53
CA PRO A 86 -1.13 6.27 -14.96
C PRO A 86 0.14 6.20 -15.80
N CYS A 87 0.98 7.24 -15.68
CA CYS A 87 2.35 7.24 -16.17
C CYS A 87 3.32 7.67 -15.07
N ILE A 88 4.59 7.33 -15.23
CA ILE A 88 5.63 7.60 -14.24
C ILE A 88 6.66 8.56 -14.84
N SER A 89 6.96 9.64 -14.13
CA SER A 89 8.04 10.58 -14.46
C SER A 89 8.65 11.16 -13.19
N ASP A 90 9.98 11.20 -13.10
CA ASP A 90 10.72 11.85 -12.00
C ASP A 90 10.24 11.47 -10.59
N GLY A 91 10.00 10.17 -10.37
CA GLY A 91 9.51 9.64 -9.10
C GLY A 91 8.08 10.06 -8.76
N LYS A 92 7.31 10.56 -9.73
CA LYS A 92 5.88 10.85 -9.59
C LYS A 92 5.05 9.91 -10.45
N VAL A 93 3.86 9.59 -9.96
CA VAL A 93 2.81 8.93 -10.71
C VAL A 93 1.76 9.95 -11.10
N LEU A 94 1.52 10.07 -12.41
CA LEU A 94 0.58 11.01 -12.99
C LEU A 94 -0.65 10.26 -13.50
N PHE A 95 -1.83 10.83 -13.27
CA PHE A 95 -3.09 10.30 -13.81
C PHE A 95 -4.13 11.42 -13.92
N GLY A 96 -5.11 11.22 -14.79
CA GLY A 96 -6.25 12.13 -14.96
C GLY A 96 -7.47 11.65 -14.19
N ALA A 97 -8.17 12.55 -13.50
CA ALA A 97 -9.45 12.28 -12.87
C ALA A 97 -10.29 13.55 -12.75
N GLY A 98 -11.59 13.49 -13.05
CA GLY A 98 -12.50 14.63 -12.86
C GLY A 98 -12.11 15.92 -13.59
N GLY A 99 -11.49 15.81 -14.77
CA GLY A 99 -10.99 16.97 -15.53
C GLY A 99 -9.67 17.56 -15.03
N ASN A 100 -9.06 16.99 -13.99
CA ASN A 100 -7.77 17.41 -13.44
C ASN A 100 -6.67 16.38 -13.72
N ILE A 101 -5.41 16.83 -13.71
CA ILE A 101 -4.22 15.97 -13.71
C ILE A 101 -3.63 15.98 -12.30
N TYR A 102 -3.46 14.79 -11.74
CA TYR A 102 -2.81 14.57 -10.45
C TYR A 102 -1.37 14.11 -10.68
N ALA A 103 -0.48 14.49 -9.76
CA ALA A 103 0.90 14.04 -9.74
C ALA A 103 1.26 13.71 -8.28
N LEU A 104 1.23 12.42 -7.94
CA LEU A 104 1.51 11.93 -6.60
C LEU A 104 2.93 11.41 -6.51
N ASN A 105 3.52 11.42 -5.33
CA ASN A 105 4.85 10.84 -5.14
C ASN A 105 4.74 9.31 -5.19
N SER A 106 5.51 8.68 -6.09
CA SER A 106 5.44 7.24 -6.35
C SER A 106 6.10 6.37 -5.27
N GLN A 107 6.90 6.96 -4.38
CA GLN A 107 7.63 6.23 -3.33
C GLN A 107 6.95 6.33 -1.97
N THR A 108 6.17 7.39 -1.72
CA THR A 108 5.53 7.61 -0.41
C THR A 108 4.17 6.95 -0.34
N ARG A 109 3.86 6.39 0.83
CA ARG A 109 2.48 6.05 1.20
C ARG A 109 1.69 7.34 1.42
N GLU A 110 0.80 7.68 0.50
CA GLU A 110 -0.22 8.69 0.81
C GLU A 110 -1.24 8.07 1.77
N ILE A 111 -1.41 8.68 2.93
CA ILE A 111 -2.25 8.11 3.99
C ILE A 111 -3.73 8.28 3.61
N PRO A 112 -4.62 7.30 3.89
CA PRO A 112 -6.02 7.36 3.51
C PRO A 112 -6.74 8.63 4.01
N VAL A 113 -7.72 9.08 3.21
CA VAL A 113 -8.57 10.26 3.43
C VAL A 113 -9.33 10.22 4.78
N ASP A 114 -9.45 9.03 5.39
CA ASP A 114 -10.09 8.83 6.70
C ASP A 114 -9.30 9.45 7.87
N GLY A 115 -8.15 10.09 7.61
CA GLY A 115 -7.41 10.89 8.59
C GLY A 115 -6.76 10.10 9.72
N LYS A 116 -6.97 8.78 9.79
CA LYS A 116 -6.29 7.90 10.75
C LYS A 116 -4.89 7.58 10.24
N GLN A 117 -3.96 8.50 10.50
CA GLN A 117 -2.55 8.12 10.68
C GLN A 117 -2.49 6.98 11.72
N PRO A 118 -1.64 5.95 11.57
CA PRO A 118 -1.29 5.14 12.73
C PRO A 118 -0.78 6.12 13.78
N SER A 119 -1.48 6.21 14.92
CA SER A 119 -1.13 7.16 15.96
C SER A 119 0.33 6.90 16.36
N SER A 120 1.08 7.96 16.66
CA SER A 120 2.46 7.89 17.17
C SER A 120 2.60 6.92 18.36
N ALA A 121 1.50 6.66 19.07
CA ALA A 121 1.38 5.64 20.11
C ALA A 121 1.74 4.20 19.66
N SER A 122 1.50 3.83 18.39
CA SER A 122 1.86 2.51 17.85
C SER A 122 3.37 2.32 17.68
N TYR A 123 4.11 3.40 17.39
CA TYR A 123 5.56 3.37 17.27
C TYR A 123 6.23 3.36 18.65
N LEU A 124 5.68 4.13 19.62
CA LEU A 124 6.19 4.16 20.99
C LEU A 124 6.04 2.81 21.69
N SER A 125 4.92 2.10 21.49
CA SER A 125 4.73 0.76 22.05
C SER A 125 5.69 -0.26 21.44
N ALA A 126 5.92 -0.20 20.12
CA ALA A 126 6.88 -1.06 19.44
C ALA A 126 8.33 -0.82 19.93
N ILE A 127 8.73 0.45 20.08
CA ILE A 127 10.05 0.82 20.63
C ILE A 127 10.20 0.34 22.08
N LEU A 128 9.17 0.51 22.92
CA LEU A 128 9.19 0.05 24.31
C LEU A 128 9.37 -1.47 24.40
N LEU A 129 8.64 -2.24 23.58
CA LEU A 129 8.78 -3.70 23.54
C LEU A 129 10.19 -4.13 23.12
N LEU A 130 10.80 -3.43 22.16
CA LEU A 130 12.15 -3.70 21.70
C LEU A 130 13.19 -3.41 22.78
N LEU A 131 13.04 -2.30 23.52
CA LEU A 131 13.88 -1.98 24.68
C LEU A 131 13.75 -3.01 25.80
N VAL A 132 12.53 -3.44 26.12
CA VAL A 132 12.28 -4.49 27.13
C VAL A 132 12.94 -5.81 26.71
N ALA A 133 12.83 -6.20 25.43
CA ALA A 133 13.47 -7.40 24.91
C ALA A 133 15.00 -7.33 25.02
N ILE A 134 15.61 -6.19 24.68
CA ILE A 134 17.06 -5.97 24.82
C ILE A 134 17.51 -6.10 26.28
N ILE A 135 16.77 -5.50 27.22
CA ILE A 135 17.08 -5.57 28.66
C ILE A 135 16.98 -7.02 29.16
N LEU A 136 15.96 -7.77 28.73
CA LEU A 136 15.79 -9.18 29.07
C LEU A 136 16.93 -10.05 28.55
N ILE A 137 17.35 -9.84 27.30
CA ILE A 137 18.48 -10.57 26.71
C ILE A 137 19.77 -10.25 27.46
N ALA A 138 20.02 -8.97 27.76
CA ALA A 138 21.21 -8.54 28.51
C ALA A 138 21.24 -9.10 29.94
N THR A 139 20.10 -9.13 30.64
CA THR A 139 20.02 -9.73 31.98
C THR A 139 20.21 -11.23 31.96
N LEU A 140 19.62 -11.94 30.99
CA LEU A 140 19.86 -13.38 30.82
C LEU A 140 21.33 -13.69 30.50
N ALA A 141 21.96 -12.92 29.61
CA ALA A 141 23.37 -13.05 29.29
C ALA A 141 24.27 -12.79 30.51
N TYR A 142 23.94 -11.78 31.32
CA TYR A 142 24.67 -11.48 32.55
C TYR A 142 24.52 -12.59 33.61
N VAL A 143 23.31 -13.11 33.82
CA VAL A 143 23.08 -14.24 34.73
C VAL A 143 23.83 -15.48 34.27
N TYR A 144 23.83 -15.76 32.95
CA TYR A 144 24.60 -16.86 32.37
C TYR A 144 26.11 -16.69 32.61
N TYR A 145 26.65 -15.50 32.35
CA TYR A 145 28.05 -15.17 32.60
C TYR A 145 28.43 -15.39 34.07
N MET A 146 27.63 -14.84 34.99
CA MET A 146 27.86 -14.98 36.44
C MET A 146 27.75 -16.42 36.94
N LYS A 147 26.92 -17.26 36.32
CA LYS A 147 26.81 -18.68 36.67
C LYS A 147 28.05 -19.48 36.26
N ASN A 148 28.65 -19.14 35.11
CA ASN A 148 29.83 -19.86 34.61
C ASN A 148 31.14 -19.41 35.24
N HIS A 149 31.24 -18.15 35.70
CA HIS A 149 32.46 -17.60 36.32
C HIS A 149 32.45 -17.56 37.86
N LYS A 150 31.45 -18.16 38.52
CA LYS A 150 31.44 -18.35 39.99
C LYS A 150 32.03 -19.70 40.45
N ASN A 151 32.43 -20.55 39.50
CA ASN A 151 32.97 -21.90 39.78
C ASN A 151 34.48 -22.02 39.48
N GLU A 152 35.17 -20.90 39.32
CA GLU A 152 36.64 -20.79 39.34
C GLU A 152 37.07 -20.14 40.66
#